data_AF-A0AAV5HF38-F1
#
_entry.id   AF-A0AAV5HF38-F1
#
_cell.length_a   1.000
_cell.length_b   1.000
_cell.length_c   1.000
_cell.angle_alpha   90.00
_cell.angle_beta   90.00
_cell.angle_gamma   90.00
#
_symmetry.space_group_name_H-M   'P 1'
#
loop_
_entity.id
_entity.type
_entity.pdbx_description
1 polymer ?
#
loop_
_entity_poly.entity_id
_entity_poly.type
_entity_poly.pdbx_seq_one_letter_code
_entity_poly.pdbx_strand_id
1 'polypeptide(L)'
;MEEMGYWMGDLLEELGCEKNQEVCQELLKKCGGRCAERNALPGMGGLKEELSGVDSMEEMARIISRHTGAECVPEKDGFLLTYNRGKGCDCSIVKAGYVHSPVFCSCTQGFHQKVWSTILERPVTVELVETFLRGGSCCSQKIIFTIS
;
A
#
# COMPACT_ATOMS: atom_id res chain seq x y z
N MET A 1 -26.29 3.76 1.56
CA MET A 1 -24.85 3.41 1.63
C MET A 1 -24.57 2.08 0.95
N GLU A 2 -25.44 1.09 1.12
CA GLU A 2 -25.36 -0.22 0.45
C GLU A 2 -25.34 -0.13 -1.09
N GLU A 3 -26.26 0.65 -1.68
CA GLU A 3 -26.30 0.91 -3.13
C GLU A 3 -24.98 1.46 -3.71
N MET A 4 -24.26 2.27 -2.93
CA MET A 4 -22.96 2.80 -3.36
C MET A 4 -21.88 1.71 -3.38
N GLY A 5 -21.92 0.79 -2.41
CA GLY A 5 -21.01 -0.36 -2.38
C GLY A 5 -21.26 -1.31 -3.55
N TYR A 6 -22.52 -1.61 -3.86
CA TYR A 6 -22.86 -2.41 -5.03
C TYR A 6 -22.42 -1.73 -6.32
N TRP A 7 -22.76 -0.45 -6.51
CA TRP A 7 -22.36 0.29 -7.71
C TRP A 7 -20.84 0.35 -7.89
N MET A 8 -20.08 0.55 -6.81
CA MET A 8 -18.61 0.53 -6.86
C MET A 8 -18.05 -0.88 -7.14
N GLY A 9 -18.68 -1.92 -6.60
CA GLY A 9 -18.36 -3.31 -6.90
C GLY A 9 -18.50 -3.62 -8.38
N ASP A 10 -19.68 -3.34 -8.94
CA ASP A 10 -20.01 -3.55 -10.35
C ASP A 10 -19.04 -2.77 -11.25
N LEU A 11 -18.78 -1.49 -10.94
CA LEU A 11 -17.83 -0.68 -11.69
C LEU A 11 -16.43 -1.32 -11.74
N LEU A 12 -15.93 -1.82 -10.61
CA LEU A 12 -14.59 -2.41 -10.54
C LEU A 12 -14.53 -3.78 -11.22
N GLU A 13 -15.62 -4.54 -11.21
CA GLU A 13 -15.73 -5.81 -11.93
C GLU A 13 -15.72 -5.57 -13.44
N GLU A 14 -16.52 -4.64 -13.93
CA GLU A 14 -16.59 -4.27 -15.35
C GLU A 14 -15.28 -3.65 -15.86
N LEU A 15 -14.64 -2.77 -15.07
CA LEU A 15 -13.32 -2.22 -15.40
C LEU A 15 -12.21 -3.28 -15.29
N GLY A 16 -12.39 -4.26 -14.41
CA GLY A 16 -11.41 -5.31 -14.11
C GLY A 16 -11.38 -6.47 -15.10
N CYS A 17 -12.28 -6.50 -16.09
CA CYS A 17 -12.28 -7.52 -17.13
C CYS A 17 -10.94 -7.55 -17.92
N GLU A 18 -10.56 -8.72 -18.45
CA GLU A 18 -9.22 -8.97 -19.03
C GLU A 18 -8.77 -7.90 -20.04
N LYS A 19 -9.70 -7.35 -20.83
CA LYS A 19 -9.39 -6.33 -21.85
C LYS A 19 -8.91 -4.98 -21.27
N ASN A 20 -9.31 -4.65 -20.04
CA ASN A 20 -9.04 -3.36 -19.41
C ASN A 20 -8.21 -3.48 -18.11
N GLN A 21 -7.74 -4.69 -17.78
CA GLN A 21 -7.14 -4.99 -16.49
C GLN A 21 -5.94 -4.09 -16.17
N GLU A 22 -5.03 -3.87 -17.12
CA GLU A 22 -3.86 -3.00 -16.92
C GLU A 22 -4.25 -1.54 -16.66
N VAL A 23 -5.22 -1.03 -17.43
CA VAL A 23 -5.74 0.33 -17.27
C VAL A 23 -6.42 0.50 -15.91
N CYS A 24 -7.24 -0.48 -15.50
CA CYS A 24 -7.89 -0.50 -14.20
C CYS A 24 -6.87 -0.50 -13.05
N GLN A 25 -5.85 -1.35 -13.13
CA GLN A 25 -4.78 -1.40 -12.13
C GLN A 25 -4.02 -0.07 -12.04
N GLU A 26 -3.70 0.55 -13.18
CA GLU A 26 -2.99 1.84 -13.21
C GLU A 26 -3.84 2.99 -12.65
N LEU A 27 -5.14 3.03 -12.95
CA LEU A 27 -6.07 3.97 -12.33
C LEU A 27 -6.14 3.80 -10.81
N LEU A 28 -6.26 2.55 -10.34
CA LEU A 28 -6.29 2.23 -8.92
C LEU A 28 -4.98 2.63 -8.22
N LYS A 29 -3.81 2.36 -8.83
CA LYS A 29 -2.51 2.81 -8.31
C LYS A 29 -2.47 4.32 -8.15
N LYS A 30 -2.89 5.08 -9.16
CA LYS A 30 -2.96 6.55 -9.09
C LYS A 30 -3.89 7.04 -7.98
N CYS A 31 -5.06 6.42 -7.83
CA CYS A 31 -6.00 6.72 -6.75
C CYS A 31 -5.39 6.42 -5.37
N GLY A 32 -4.67 5.31 -5.23
CA GLY A 32 -3.94 4.93 -4.03
C GLY A 32 -2.88 5.95 -3.63
N GLY A 33 -2.08 6.42 -4.60
CA GLY A 33 -1.10 7.48 -4.36
C GLY A 33 -1.75 8.77 -3.86
N ARG A 34 -2.85 9.21 -4.49
CA ARG A 34 -3.62 10.38 -4.03
C ARG A 34 -4.29 10.16 -2.67
N CYS A 35 -4.61 8.92 -2.33
CA CYS A 35 -5.12 8.56 -1.00
C CYS A 35 -4.02 8.74 0.05
N ALA A 36 -2.80 8.26 -0.23
CA ALA A 36 -1.65 8.44 0.65
C ALA A 36 -1.33 9.92 0.91
N GLU A 37 -1.29 10.73 -0.15
CA GLU A 37 -1.05 12.19 -0.06
C GLU A 37 -2.04 12.90 0.84
N ARG A 38 -3.33 12.56 0.74
CA ARG A 38 -4.38 13.24 1.49
C ARG A 38 -4.51 12.74 2.93
N ASN A 39 -4.35 11.44 3.15
CA ASN A 39 -4.81 10.81 4.38
C ASN A 39 -3.68 10.24 5.25
N ALA A 40 -2.50 9.94 4.68
CA ALA A 40 -1.42 9.27 5.41
C ALA A 40 -0.20 10.18 5.60
N LEU A 41 0.32 10.73 4.51
CA LEU A 41 1.55 11.53 4.51
C LEU A 41 1.52 12.74 5.48
N PRO A 42 0.40 13.47 5.66
CA PRO A 42 0.35 14.56 6.65
C PRO A 42 0.67 14.12 8.09
N GLY A 43 0.42 12.85 8.44
CA GLY A 43 0.71 12.29 9.75
C GLY A 43 2.08 11.63 9.88
N MET A 44 2.89 11.59 8.81
CA MET A 44 4.15 10.82 8.76
C MET A 44 5.42 11.68 8.89
N GLY A 45 5.29 12.95 9.26
CA GLY A 45 6.43 13.87 9.40
C GLY A 45 7.51 13.37 10.35
N GLY A 46 7.13 12.86 11.53
CA GLY A 46 8.08 12.33 12.51
C GLY A 46 8.83 11.08 12.03
N LEU A 47 8.18 10.20 11.27
CA LEU A 47 8.85 9.05 10.65
C LEU A 47 9.87 9.51 9.61
N LYS A 48 9.51 10.49 8.77
CA LYS A 48 10.42 11.06 7.77
C LYS A 48 11.64 11.71 8.43
N GLU A 49 11.43 12.52 9.46
CA GLU A 49 12.52 13.19 10.19
C GLU A 49 13.46 12.17 10.84
N GLU A 50 12.93 11.14 11.49
CA GLU A 50 13.76 10.15 12.18
C GLU A 50 14.54 9.24 11.22
N LEU A 51 14.01 9.00 10.02
CA LEU A 51 14.74 8.25 8.97
C LEU A 51 15.81 9.11 8.27
N SER A 52 15.80 10.43 8.43
CA SER A 52 16.73 11.32 7.76
C SER A 52 18.17 11.04 8.21
N GLY A 53 19.03 10.65 7.26
CA GLY A 53 20.44 10.34 7.52
C GLY A 53 20.70 8.97 8.16
N VAL A 54 19.69 8.09 8.21
CA VAL A 54 19.86 6.71 8.66
C VAL A 54 20.32 5.84 7.50
N ASP A 55 21.55 5.34 7.55
CA ASP A 55 22.14 4.53 6.47
C ASP A 55 22.01 3.01 6.69
N SER A 56 21.80 2.55 7.92
CA SER A 56 21.64 1.12 8.23
C SER A 56 20.21 0.66 7.92
N MET A 57 20.10 -0.37 7.09
CA MET A 57 18.82 -1.03 6.78
C MET A 57 18.16 -1.62 8.03
N GLU A 58 18.94 -2.15 8.97
CA GLU A 58 18.41 -2.69 10.23
C GLU A 58 17.83 -1.59 11.14
N GLU A 59 18.47 -0.41 11.17
CA GLU A 59 17.96 0.73 11.94
C GLU A 59 16.73 1.32 11.28
N MET A 60 16.73 1.51 9.96
CA MET A 60 15.55 1.93 9.20
C MET A 60 14.36 0.99 9.46
N ALA A 61 14.59 -0.32 9.41
CA ALA A 61 13.52 -1.29 9.65
C ALA A 61 12.96 -1.22 11.08
N ARG A 62 13.80 -0.99 12.09
CA ARG A 62 13.37 -0.78 13.48
C ARG A 62 12.51 0.48 13.61
N ILE A 63 12.96 1.60 13.04
CA ILE A 63 12.23 2.87 13.05
C ILE A 63 10.87 2.70 12.35
N ILE A 64 10.86 2.13 11.14
CA ILE A 64 9.64 1.87 10.37
C ILE A 64 8.66 1.00 11.16
N SER A 65 9.13 -0.09 11.76
CA SER A 65 8.27 -1.00 12.53
C SER A 65 7.63 -0.28 13.71
N ARG A 66 8.39 0.54 14.43
CA ARG A 66 7.90 1.30 15.58
C ARG A 66 6.85 2.34 15.20
N HIS A 67 7.05 3.08 14.11
CA HIS A 67 6.11 4.13 13.68
C HIS A 67 4.85 3.58 13.03
N THR A 68 4.96 2.50 12.26
CA THR A 68 3.85 2.00 11.44
C THR A 68 3.12 0.81 12.05
N GLY A 69 3.72 0.14 13.04
CA GLY A 69 3.25 -1.15 13.55
C GLY A 69 3.41 -2.31 12.56
N ALA A 70 4.07 -2.09 11.43
CA ALA A 70 4.40 -3.14 10.48
C ALA A 70 5.51 -4.05 11.04
N GLU A 71 5.50 -5.31 10.64
CA GLU A 71 6.73 -6.09 10.62
C GLU A 71 7.56 -5.64 9.42
N CYS A 72 8.72 -5.03 9.67
CA CYS A 72 9.65 -4.61 8.63
C CYS A 72 10.89 -5.51 8.64
N VAL A 73 11.11 -6.24 7.55
CA VAL A 73 12.27 -7.09 7.35
C VAL A 73 13.16 -6.45 6.28
N PRO A 74 14.43 -6.11 6.61
CA PRO A 74 15.42 -5.70 5.62
C PRO A 74 15.61 -6.77 4.54
N GLU A 75 15.62 -6.33 3.29
CA GLU A 75 15.95 -7.11 2.11
C GLU A 75 17.15 -6.48 1.42
N LYS A 76 17.81 -7.22 0.51
CA LYS A 76 19.02 -6.74 -0.19
C LYS A 76 18.86 -5.34 -0.78
N ASP A 77 17.72 -5.09 -1.41
CA ASP A 77 17.44 -3.85 -2.16
C ASP A 77 16.17 -3.15 -1.64
N GLY A 78 15.87 -3.27 -0.33
CA GLY A 78 14.73 -2.60 0.28
C GLY A 78 14.14 -3.32 1.48
N PHE A 79 12.82 -3.45 1.55
CA PHE A 79 12.13 -4.03 2.71
C PHE A 79 10.95 -4.91 2.32
N LEU A 80 10.70 -5.96 3.10
CA LEU A 80 9.40 -6.63 3.16
C LEU A 80 8.61 -6.05 4.33
N LEU A 81 7.45 -5.44 4.03
CA LEU A 81 6.56 -4.85 5.03
C LEU A 81 5.28 -5.68 5.14
N THR A 82 5.00 -6.20 6.33
CA THR A 82 3.77 -6.94 6.60
C THR A 82 2.91 -6.28 7.66
N TYR A 83 1.63 -6.10 7.33
CA TYR A 83 0.61 -5.46 8.17
C TYR A 83 -0.52 -6.43 8.50
N ASN A 84 -1.16 -6.21 9.65
CA ASN A 84 -2.47 -6.74 10.00
C ASN A 84 -2.62 -8.27 9.98
N ARG A 85 -1.57 -9.05 10.30
CA ARG A 85 -1.66 -10.52 10.38
C ARG A 85 -2.87 -10.97 11.20
N GLY A 86 -3.79 -11.68 10.55
CA GLY A 86 -5.01 -12.23 11.17
C GLY A 86 -6.04 -11.21 11.66
N LYS A 87 -5.84 -9.90 11.39
CA LYS A 87 -6.70 -8.81 11.92
C LYS A 87 -7.70 -8.27 10.90
N GLY A 88 -7.62 -8.71 9.64
CA GLY A 88 -8.43 -8.20 8.54
C GLY A 88 -7.84 -6.94 7.88
N CYS A 89 -8.43 -6.51 6.77
CA CYS A 89 -8.00 -5.32 6.04
C CYS A 89 -8.29 -4.04 6.83
N ASP A 90 -7.33 -3.12 6.89
CA ASP A 90 -7.46 -1.83 7.57
C ASP A 90 -7.92 -0.67 6.67
N CYS A 91 -7.99 -0.87 5.36
CA CYS A 91 -8.50 0.11 4.41
C CYS A 91 -9.91 0.55 4.79
N SER A 92 -10.11 1.85 5.00
CA SER A 92 -11.41 2.41 5.39
C SER A 92 -12.52 2.15 4.38
N ILE A 93 -12.20 2.11 3.09
CA ILE A 93 -13.15 1.84 2.00
C ILE A 93 -13.63 0.37 2.07
N VAL A 94 -12.70 -0.56 2.31
CA VAL A 94 -13.01 -1.98 2.45
C VAL A 94 -13.78 -2.25 3.75
N LYS A 95 -13.34 -1.67 4.87
CA LYS A 95 -14.02 -1.78 6.17
C LYS A 95 -15.44 -1.24 6.14
N ALA A 96 -15.69 -0.20 5.36
CA ALA A 96 -17.03 0.37 5.18
C ALA A 96 -17.93 -0.47 4.25
N GLY A 97 -17.41 -1.54 3.63
CA GLY A 97 -18.18 -2.40 2.72
C GLY A 97 -18.41 -1.81 1.33
N TYR A 98 -17.63 -0.80 0.92
CA TYR A 98 -17.81 -0.20 -0.40
C TYR A 98 -17.13 -0.98 -1.53
N VAL A 99 -16.13 -1.80 -1.21
CA VAL A 99 -15.38 -2.56 -2.20
C VAL A 99 -14.95 -3.91 -1.64
N HIS A 100 -15.15 -4.95 -2.43
CA HIS A 100 -14.74 -6.33 -2.12
C HIS A 100 -13.84 -6.97 -3.19
N SER A 101 -13.72 -6.34 -4.37
CA SER A 101 -13.01 -6.94 -5.51
C SER A 101 -11.48 -7.02 -5.29
N PRO A 102 -10.83 -8.16 -5.59
CA PRO A 102 -9.37 -8.33 -5.45
C PRO A 102 -8.53 -7.33 -6.27
N VAL A 103 -9.06 -6.85 -7.40
CA VAL A 103 -8.37 -5.88 -8.27
C VAL A 103 -8.09 -4.57 -7.53
N PHE A 104 -8.95 -4.21 -6.57
CA PHE A 104 -8.86 -3.00 -5.77
C PHE A 104 -7.56 -2.89 -4.99
N CYS A 105 -6.93 -4.01 -4.62
CA CYS A 105 -5.65 -4.00 -3.91
C CYS A 105 -4.52 -3.30 -4.70
N SER A 106 -4.66 -3.09 -6.01
CA SER A 106 -3.75 -2.23 -6.77
C SER A 106 -3.70 -0.78 -6.24
N CYS A 107 -4.76 -0.34 -5.55
CA CYS A 107 -4.79 0.90 -4.78
C CYS A 107 -3.73 0.89 -3.66
N THR A 108 -3.63 -0.19 -2.88
CA THR A 108 -2.60 -0.36 -1.84
C THR A 108 -1.19 -0.29 -2.40
N GLN A 109 -0.96 -0.84 -3.61
CA GLN A 109 0.34 -0.74 -4.27
C GLN A 109 0.75 0.71 -4.52
N GLY A 110 -0.14 1.51 -5.13
CA GLY A 110 0.13 2.92 -5.37
C GLY A 110 0.20 3.76 -4.10
N PHE A 111 -0.59 3.42 -3.07
CA PHE A 111 -0.52 4.03 -1.75
C PHE A 111 0.88 3.87 -1.14
N HIS A 112 1.37 2.64 -1.02
CA HIS A 112 2.70 2.39 -0.45
C HIS A 112 3.81 2.96 -1.33
N GLN A 113 3.69 2.89 -2.66
CA GLN A 113 4.70 3.48 -3.55
C GLN A 113 4.84 4.99 -3.31
N LYS A 114 3.71 5.70 -3.14
CA LYS A 114 3.72 7.13 -2.82
C LYS A 114 4.27 7.41 -1.42
N VAL A 115 3.83 6.67 -0.40
CA VAL A 115 4.32 6.82 0.98
C VAL A 115 5.84 6.68 1.03
N TRP A 116 6.36 5.56 0.55
CA TRP A 116 7.76 5.23 0.73
C TRP A 116 8.69 6.03 -0.17
N SER A 117 8.28 6.37 -1.40
CA SER A 117 9.09 7.29 -2.23
C SER A 117 9.20 8.68 -1.62
N THR A 118 8.17 9.11 -0.88
CA THR A 118 8.14 10.44 -0.25
C THR A 118 8.91 10.47 1.06
N ILE A 119 8.76 9.44 1.90
CA ILE A 119 9.44 9.34 3.19
C ILE A 119 10.94 9.13 3.01
N LEU A 120 11.33 8.24 2.10
CA LEU A 120 12.74 7.92 1.85
C LEU A 120 13.41 8.87 0.85
N GLU A 121 12.64 9.83 0.32
CA GLU A 121 13.10 10.83 -0.66
C GLU A 121 13.84 10.23 -1.86
N ARG A 122 13.43 9.03 -2.28
CA ARG A 122 14.02 8.31 -3.41
C ARG A 122 12.97 7.51 -4.18
N PRO A 123 13.20 7.22 -5.47
CA PRO A 123 12.35 6.32 -6.23
C PRO A 123 12.29 4.91 -5.62
N VAL A 124 11.08 4.37 -5.51
CA VAL A 124 10.83 2.99 -5.07
C VAL A 124 9.78 2.33 -5.96
N THR A 125 9.89 1.02 -6.13
CA THR A 125 8.84 0.16 -6.69
C THR A 125 8.18 -0.63 -5.57
N VAL A 126 6.88 -0.90 -5.71
CA VAL A 126 6.14 -1.74 -4.77
C VAL A 126 5.60 -2.97 -5.47
N GLU A 127 5.84 -4.13 -4.88
CA GLU A 127 5.24 -5.40 -5.28
C GLU A 127 4.34 -5.93 -4.17
N LEU A 128 3.09 -6.23 -4.49
CA LEU A 128 2.18 -6.86 -3.53
C LEU A 128 2.47 -8.35 -3.49
N VAL A 129 2.83 -8.85 -2.30
CA VAL A 129 3.07 -10.28 -2.04
C VAL A 129 1.75 -10.94 -1.64
N GLU A 130 1.01 -10.32 -0.72
CA GLU A 130 -0.22 -10.86 -0.17
C GLU A 130 -1.16 -9.71 0.22
N THR A 131 -2.46 -9.88 0.01
CA THR A 131 -3.49 -8.96 0.52
C THR A 131 -4.77 -9.71 0.87
N PHE A 132 -5.54 -9.15 1.82
CA PHE A 132 -6.81 -9.74 2.25
C PHE A 132 -7.83 -9.94 1.12
N LEU A 133 -8.04 -8.94 0.25
CA LEU A 133 -9.01 -9.09 -0.85
C LEU A 133 -8.54 -10.10 -1.91
N ARG A 134 -7.28 -10.50 -1.91
CA ARG A 134 -6.74 -11.57 -2.78
C ARG A 134 -6.73 -12.94 -2.08
N GLY A 135 -7.42 -13.08 -0.95
CA GLY A 135 -7.51 -14.32 -0.17
C GLY A 135 -6.41 -14.50 0.88
N GLY A 136 -5.59 -13.47 1.11
CA GLY A 136 -4.55 -13.50 2.13
C GLY A 136 -5.08 -13.37 3.57
N SER A 137 -4.19 -13.66 4.51
CA SER A 137 -4.34 -13.50 5.96
C SER A 137 -3.65 -12.24 6.51
N CYS A 138 -2.92 -11.51 5.65
CA CYS A 138 -2.25 -10.25 5.96
C CYS A 138 -2.18 -9.35 4.72
N CYS A 139 -1.62 -8.15 4.88
CA CYS A 139 -1.18 -7.33 3.75
C CYS A 139 0.35 -7.24 3.77
N SER A 140 1.02 -7.87 2.81
CA SER A 140 2.47 -7.89 2.69
C SER A 140 2.90 -7.34 1.34
N GLN A 141 3.88 -6.44 1.35
CA GLN A 141 4.46 -5.88 0.13
C GLN A 141 5.97 -5.69 0.25
N LYS A 142 6.65 -5.86 -0.89
CA LYS A 142 8.05 -5.47 -1.04
C LYS A 142 8.13 -4.02 -1.44
N ILE A 143 8.97 -3.27 -0.74
CA ILE A 143 9.40 -1.92 -1.12
C ILE A 143 10.81 -2.08 -1.66
N ILE A 144 10.99 -1.80 -2.94
CA ILE A 144 12.25 -2.04 -3.66
C ILE A 144 12.83 -0.70 -4.06
N PHE A 145 14.06 -0.43 -3.64
CA PHE A 145 14.78 0.76 -4.06
C PHE A 145 15.16 0.64 -5.52
N THR A 146 14.74 1.59 -6.34
CA THR A 146 15.15 1.63 -7.74
C THR A 146 16.41 2.49 -7.87
N ILE A 147 17.34 2.03 -8.70
CA ILE A 147 18.50 2.81 -9.11
C ILE A 147 18.01 3.91 -10.05
N SER A 148 18.32 5.17 -9.73
CA SER A 148 18.16 6.32 -10.62
C SER A 148 19.33 6.43 -11.58
#